data_AF-A0A1G5BHI5-F1
#
_entry.id   AF-A0A1G5BHI5-F1
#
_cell.length_a   1.000
_cell.length_b   1.000
_cell.length_c   1.000
_cell.angle_alpha   90.00
_cell.angle_beta   90.00
_cell.angle_gamma   90.00
#
_symmetry.space_group_name_H-M   'P 1'
#
loop_
_entity.id
_entity.type
_entity.pdbx_description
1 polymer ?
#
loop_
_entity_poly.entity_id
_entity_poly.type
_entity_poly.pdbx_seq_one_letter_code
_entity_poly.pdbx_strand_id
1 'polypeptide(L)'
;MKTLLKEAREKKGLKTREVASVLKIDQALVSKFENGQRNPTQKQIGQLAELLDIDRDTLMVLWLKEKILRVIGDDPLGKKALQSAMEQFEPSAAKPDTESLQKLLDEMDALKHKFENLRGS
;
A
#
# COMPACT_ATOMS: atom_id res chain seq x y z
N MET A 1 -8.38 -0.15 6.96
CA MET A 1 -8.04 0.37 8.31
C MET A 1 -9.04 -0.07 9.37
N LYS A 2 -10.34 0.07 9.09
CA LYS A 2 -11.44 -0.14 10.06
C LYS A 2 -11.36 -1.46 10.87
N THR A 3 -11.21 -2.60 10.20
CA THR A 3 -11.18 -3.92 10.83
C THR A 3 -9.96 -4.09 11.74
N LEU A 4 -8.80 -3.64 11.26
CA LEU A 4 -7.54 -3.68 12.01
C LEU A 4 -7.63 -2.90 13.34
N LEU A 5 -8.21 -1.71 13.33
CA LEU A 5 -8.39 -0.91 14.55
C LEU A 5 -9.27 -1.62 15.57
N LYS A 6 -10.39 -2.18 15.12
CA LYS A 6 -11.33 -2.89 15.99
C LYS A 6 -10.69 -4.14 16.60
N GLU A 7 -10.04 -4.96 15.78
CA GLU A 7 -9.37 -6.19 16.22
C GLU A 7 -8.24 -5.90 17.19
N ALA A 8 -7.39 -4.91 16.92
CA ALA A 8 -6.31 -4.53 17.82
C ALA A 8 -6.83 -4.00 19.16
N ARG A 9 -7.90 -3.19 19.14
CA ARG A 9 -8.58 -2.72 20.35
C ARG A 9 -9.10 -3.89 21.19
N GLU A 10 -9.80 -4.82 20.55
CA GLU A 10 -10.39 -5.99 21.22
C GLU A 10 -9.31 -6.94 21.77
N LYS A 11 -8.21 -7.12 21.03
CA LYS A 11 -7.04 -7.88 21.49
C LYS A 11 -6.38 -7.27 22.74
N LYS A 12 -6.41 -5.94 22.87
CA LYS A 12 -5.96 -5.23 24.09
C LYS A 12 -7.00 -5.19 25.21
N GLY A 13 -8.20 -5.75 25.00
CA GLY A 13 -9.29 -5.71 25.98
C GLY A 13 -9.86 -4.32 26.23
N LEU A 14 -9.58 -3.36 25.35
CA LEU A 14 -10.00 -1.96 25.50
C LEU A 14 -11.44 -1.76 25.04
N LYS A 15 -12.22 -1.01 25.82
CA LYS A 15 -13.52 -0.49 25.42
C LYS A 15 -13.35 0.74 24.54
N THR A 16 -14.30 0.98 23.64
CA THR A 16 -14.29 2.17 22.75
C THR A 16 -14.20 3.49 23.54
N ARG A 17 -14.82 3.56 24.72
CA ARG A 17 -14.74 4.73 25.62
C ARG A 17 -13.32 5.00 26.15
N GLU A 18 -12.52 3.96 26.34
CA GLU A 18 -11.14 4.08 26.86
C GLU A 18 -10.22 4.65 25.78
N VAL A 19 -10.36 4.13 24.55
CA VAL A 19 -9.70 4.70 23.37
C VAL A 19 -10.09 6.16 23.17
N ALA A 20 -11.39 6.48 23.27
CA ALA A 20 -11.89 7.84 23.12
C ALA A 20 -11.31 8.81 24.15
N SER A 21 -11.20 8.36 25.41
CA SER A 21 -10.59 9.13 26.50
C SER A 21 -9.12 9.44 26.22
N VAL A 22 -8.32 8.44 25.81
CA VAL A 22 -6.89 8.62 25.47
C VAL A 22 -6.73 9.59 24.31
N LEU A 23 -7.55 9.47 23.27
CA LEU A 23 -7.53 10.35 22.11
C LEU A 23 -8.17 11.73 22.37
N LYS A 24 -8.81 11.92 23.55
CA LYS A 24 -9.57 13.12 23.92
C LYS A 24 -10.64 13.50 22.90
N ILE A 25 -11.39 12.49 22.45
CA ILE A 25 -12.44 12.62 21.42
C ILE A 25 -13.75 11.99 21.88
N ASP A 26 -14.83 12.25 21.15
CA ASP A 26 -16.11 11.60 21.37
C ASP A 26 -16.05 10.08 21.06
N GLN A 27 -16.69 9.25 21.89
CA GLN A 27 -16.72 7.79 21.72
C GLN A 27 -17.33 7.37 20.37
N ALA A 28 -18.33 8.08 19.88
CA ALA A 28 -18.94 7.80 18.58
C ALA A 28 -17.96 8.02 17.42
N LEU A 29 -16.93 8.85 17.58
CA LEU A 29 -15.87 8.99 16.58
C LEU A 29 -15.03 7.73 16.49
N VAL A 30 -14.66 7.12 17.62
CA VAL A 30 -13.95 5.83 17.63
C VAL A 30 -14.77 4.75 16.91
N SER A 31 -16.06 4.65 17.21
CA SER A 31 -16.97 3.72 16.52
C SER A 31 -17.05 4.00 15.01
N LYS A 32 -17.08 5.27 14.60
CA LYS A 32 -17.07 5.65 13.17
C LYS A 32 -15.76 5.29 12.48
N PHE A 33 -14.63 5.33 13.19
CA PHE A 33 -13.32 4.90 12.67
C PHE A 33 -13.30 3.38 12.46
N GLU A 34 -13.74 2.62 13.46
CA GLU A 34 -13.80 1.14 13.42
C GLU A 34 -14.80 0.59 12.40
N ASN A 35 -15.76 1.40 11.96
CA ASN A 35 -16.71 1.07 10.91
C ASN A 35 -16.34 1.66 9.53
N GLY A 36 -15.28 2.47 9.44
CA GLY A 36 -14.84 3.12 8.20
C GLY A 36 -15.78 4.22 7.69
N GLN A 37 -16.68 4.72 8.56
CA GLN A 37 -17.58 5.83 8.22
C GLN A 37 -16.85 7.18 8.25
N ARG A 38 -15.80 7.28 9.07
CA ARG A 38 -14.96 8.47 9.19
C ARG A 38 -13.50 8.07 9.27
N ASN A 39 -12.62 8.85 8.67
CA ASN A 39 -11.18 8.66 8.80
C ASN A 39 -10.66 9.49 9.99
N PRO A 40 -9.77 8.93 10.83
CA PRO A 40 -9.05 9.72 11.84
C PRO A 40 -8.22 10.82 11.20
N THR A 41 -7.77 11.79 11.98
CA THR A 41 -6.72 12.73 11.57
C THR A 41 -5.35 12.05 11.60
N GLN A 42 -4.35 12.58 10.89
CA GLN A 42 -2.98 12.04 10.95
C GLN A 42 -2.40 12.02 12.37
N LYS A 43 -2.74 13.02 13.19
CA LYS A 43 -2.38 13.05 14.61
C LYS A 43 -3.00 11.86 15.37
N GLN A 44 -4.28 11.59 15.14
CA GLN A 44 -4.97 10.46 15.75
C GLN A 44 -4.43 9.11 15.26
N ILE A 45 -3.94 9.01 14.01
CA ILE A 45 -3.26 7.80 13.53
C ILE A 45 -2.02 7.49 14.37
N GLY A 46 -1.21 8.51 14.70
CA GLY A 46 -0.08 8.31 15.62
C GLY A 46 -0.51 7.82 17.00
N GLN A 47 -1.53 8.45 17.58
CA GLN A 47 -2.06 8.06 18.90
C GLN A 47 -2.66 6.65 18.90
N LEU A 48 -3.37 6.26 17.83
CA LEU A 48 -3.94 4.92 17.69
C LEU A 48 -2.86 3.86 17.49
N ALA A 49 -1.83 4.16 16.70
CA ALA A 49 -0.69 3.27 16.50
C ALA A 49 -0.01 2.95 17.82
N GLU A 50 0.31 3.98 18.62
CA GLU A 50 0.91 3.82 19.95
C GLU A 50 -0.02 3.07 20.91
N LEU A 51 -1.28 3.50 21.03
CA LEU A 51 -2.24 2.89 21.96
C LEU A 51 -2.50 1.42 21.64
N LEU A 52 -2.64 1.07 20.36
CA LEU A 52 -3.02 -0.25 19.89
C LEU A 52 -1.82 -1.16 19.57
N ASP A 53 -0.59 -0.65 19.71
CA ASP A 53 0.65 -1.35 19.35
C ASP A 53 0.62 -1.85 17.90
N ILE A 54 0.28 -0.92 17.00
CA ILE A 54 0.27 -1.13 15.55
C ILE A 54 1.40 -0.29 14.98
N ASP A 55 2.14 -0.86 14.02
CA ASP A 55 3.11 -0.08 13.25
C ASP A 55 2.44 1.16 12.61
N ARG A 56 3.01 2.33 12.88
CA ARG A 56 2.45 3.62 12.46
C ARG A 56 2.40 3.72 10.95
N ASP A 57 3.42 3.24 10.26
CA ASP A 57 3.52 3.37 8.81
C ASP A 57 2.50 2.46 8.12
N THR A 58 2.33 1.24 8.62
CA THR A 58 1.23 0.34 8.23
C THR A 58 -0.14 1.03 8.35
N LEU A 59 -0.40 1.69 9.48
CA LEU A 59 -1.67 2.38 9.68
C LEU A 59 -1.82 3.61 8.77
N MET A 60 -0.72 4.35 8.54
CA MET A 60 -0.70 5.51 7.64
C MET A 60 -0.94 5.12 6.18
N VAL A 61 -0.37 4.01 5.70
CA VAL A 61 -0.61 3.49 4.35
C VAL A 61 -2.09 3.16 4.16
N LEU A 62 -2.71 2.48 5.14
CA LEU A 62 -4.13 2.17 5.09
C LEU A 62 -5.00 3.45 5.12
N TRP A 63 -4.61 4.44 5.90
CA TRP A 63 -5.29 5.74 5.96
C TRP A 63 -5.22 6.50 4.63
N LEU A 64 -4.03 6.55 4.01
CA LEU A 64 -3.81 7.17 2.70
C LEU A 64 -4.62 6.47 1.62
N LYS A 65 -4.62 5.13 1.60
CA LYS A 65 -5.44 4.33 0.69
C LYS A 65 -6.90 4.73 0.77
N GLU A 66 -7.48 4.79 1.97
CA GLU A 66 -8.89 5.17 2.14
C GLU A 66 -9.16 6.63 1.71
N LYS A 67 -8.22 7.54 1.98
CA LYS A 67 -8.33 8.94 1.52
C LYS A 67 -8.33 9.03 -0.01
N ILE A 68 -7.42 8.31 -0.66
CA ILE A 68 -7.30 8.27 -2.12
C ILE A 68 -8.56 7.68 -2.76
N LEU A 69 -9.04 6.53 -2.26
CA LEU A 69 -10.26 5.91 -2.76
C LEU A 69 -11.48 6.82 -2.62
N ARG A 70 -11.59 7.59 -1.53
CA ARG A 70 -12.68 8.56 -1.35
C ARG A 70 -12.61 9.72 -2.34
N VAL A 71 -11.40 10.19 -2.68
CA VAL A 71 -11.21 11.29 -3.66
C VAL A 71 -11.57 10.83 -5.07
N ILE A 72 -11.19 9.60 -5.42
CA ILE A 72 -11.47 9.02 -6.73
C ILE A 72 -12.95 8.65 -6.87
N GLY A 73 -13.54 8.10 -5.80
CA GLY A 73 -14.90 7.59 -5.81
C GLY A 73 -15.09 6.55 -6.90
N ASP A 74 -16.13 6.75 -7.70
CA ASP A 74 -16.62 5.79 -8.70
C ASP A 74 -16.24 6.21 -10.13
N ASP A 75 -15.28 7.14 -10.26
CA ASP A 75 -14.88 7.69 -11.56
C ASP A 75 -14.33 6.57 -12.48
N PRO A 76 -14.88 6.42 -13.71
CA PRO A 76 -14.42 5.40 -14.66
C PRO A 76 -12.93 5.46 -14.99
N LEU A 77 -12.31 6.66 -14.92
CA LEU A 77 -10.89 6.89 -15.16
C LEU A 77 -10.04 6.76 -13.90
N GLY A 78 -10.65 6.55 -12.73
CA GLY A 78 -9.97 6.52 -11.43
C GLY A 78 -8.81 5.52 -11.37
N LYS A 79 -9.00 4.31 -11.89
CA LYS A 79 -7.93 3.30 -11.97
C LYS A 79 -6.77 3.74 -12.85
N LYS A 80 -7.06 4.35 -14.01
CA LYS A 80 -6.04 4.84 -14.94
C LYS A 80 -5.24 6.00 -14.34
N ALA A 81 -5.92 6.92 -13.65
CA ALA A 81 -5.29 8.03 -12.95
C ALA A 81 -4.35 7.54 -11.83
N LEU A 82 -4.76 6.54 -11.05
CA LEU A 82 -3.91 5.90 -10.04
C LEU A 82 -2.64 5.31 -10.62
N GLN A 83 -2.77 4.54 -11.71
CA GLN A 83 -1.61 3.93 -12.39
C GLN A 83 -0.63 5.00 -12.88
N SER A 84 -1.14 6.03 -13.56
CA SER A 84 -0.31 7.13 -14.06
C SER A 84 0.35 7.93 -12.93
N ALA A 85 -0.30 8.09 -11.78
CA ALA A 85 0.31 8.72 -10.60
C ALA A 85 1.43 7.86 -10.00
N MET A 86 1.26 6.53 -9.95
CA MET A 86 2.26 5.60 -9.44
C MET A 86 3.56 5.62 -10.26
N GLU A 87 3.48 5.80 -11.58
CA GLU A 87 4.64 5.92 -12.48
C GLU A 87 5.58 7.09 -12.11
N GLN A 88 5.08 8.13 -11.43
CA GLN A 88 5.92 9.24 -10.94
C GLN A 88 6.69 8.91 -9.66
N PHE A 89 6.21 7.93 -8.88
CA PHE A 89 6.82 7.51 -7.62
C PHE A 89 7.79 6.35 -7.78
N GLU A 90 7.64 5.54 -8.84
CA GLU A 90 8.73 4.67 -9.25
C GLU A 90 9.87 5.56 -9.77
N PRO A 91 11.04 5.58 -9.12
CA PRO A 91 12.17 6.35 -9.62
C PRO A 91 12.59 5.68 -10.92
N SER A 92 12.04 6.13 -12.05
CA SER A 92 12.22 5.58 -13.41
C SER A 92 12.74 4.16 -13.30
N ALA A 93 11.90 3.21 -12.85
CA ALA A 93 12.30 1.82 -12.56
C ALA A 93 13.40 1.48 -13.55
N ALA A 94 14.64 1.36 -13.05
CA ALA A 94 15.83 1.29 -13.89
C ALA A 94 15.45 0.37 -15.04
N LYS A 95 15.17 0.95 -16.22
CA LYS A 95 14.61 0.16 -17.33
C LYS A 95 15.58 -1.01 -17.41
N PRO A 96 15.12 -2.27 -17.31
CA PRO A 96 16.05 -3.39 -17.25
C PRO A 96 16.99 -3.17 -18.41
N ASP A 97 18.28 -2.97 -18.09
CA ASP A 97 19.21 -2.29 -18.98
C ASP A 97 19.06 -2.95 -20.34
N THR A 98 18.37 -2.25 -21.23
CA THR A 98 17.81 -2.89 -22.41
C THR A 98 18.96 -3.30 -23.33
N GLU A 99 20.09 -2.62 -23.16
CA GLU A 99 21.38 -2.96 -23.73
C GLU A 99 21.94 -4.27 -23.16
N SER A 100 21.90 -4.46 -21.83
CA SER A 100 22.30 -5.73 -21.19
C SER A 100 21.40 -6.90 -21.58
N LEU A 101 20.08 -6.68 -21.67
CA LEU A 101 19.14 -7.71 -22.13
C LEU A 101 19.35 -8.07 -23.61
N GLN A 102 19.66 -7.07 -24.46
CA GLN A 102 19.95 -7.32 -25.86
C GLN A 102 21.24 -8.13 -26.04
N LYS A 103 22.30 -7.80 -25.27
CA LYS A 103 23.56 -8.58 -25.29
C LYS A 103 23.35 -10.05 -24.93
N LEU A 104 22.52 -10.33 -23.92
CA LEU A 104 22.18 -11.70 -23.55
C LEU A 104 21.40 -12.42 -24.65
N LEU A 105 20.53 -11.71 -25.37
CA LEU A 105 19.78 -12.27 -26.51
C LEU A 105 20.71 -12.63 -27.66
N ASP A 106 21.63 -11.73 -28.00
CA ASP A 106 22.63 -11.92 -29.06
C ASP A 106 23.58 -13.09 -28.73
N GLU A 107 23.98 -13.24 -27.46
CA GLU A 107 24.76 -14.39 -26.98
C GLU A 107 23.99 -15.70 -27.10
N MET A 108 22.70 -15.72 -26.76
CA MET A 108 21.85 -16.91 -26.93
C MET A 108 21.73 -17.33 -28.39
N ASP A 109 21.59 -16.39 -29.32
CA ASP A 109 21.49 -16.68 -30.74
C ASP A 109 22.83 -17.18 -31.32
N ALA A 110 23.95 -16.61 -30.87
CA ALA A 110 25.28 -17.11 -31.22
C ALA A 110 25.50 -18.55 -30.71
N LEU A 111 25.07 -18.85 -29.48
CA LEU A 111 25.17 -20.20 -28.91
C LEU A 111 24.26 -21.20 -29.63
N LYS A 112 23.04 -20.80 -30.01
CA LYS A 112 22.16 -21.63 -30.84
C LYS A 112 22.79 -21.96 -32.19
N HIS A 113 23.34 -20.96 -32.88
CA HIS A 113 24.04 -21.19 -34.15
C HIS A 113 25.22 -22.16 -34.00
N LYS A 114 26.01 -22.01 -32.93
CA LYS A 114 27.12 -22.92 -32.64
C LYS A 114 26.63 -24.34 -32.37
N PHE A 115 25.51 -24.49 -31.66
CA PHE A 115 24.91 -25.80 -31.39
C PHE A 115 24.39 -26.47 -32.66
N GLU A 116 23.69 -25.74 -33.54
CA GLU A 116 23.21 -26.26 -34.82
C GLU A 116 24.37 -26.72 -35.74
N ASN A 117 25.45 -25.95 -35.79
CA ASN A 117 26.65 -26.32 -36.56
C ASN A 117 27.33 -27.59 -36.02
N LEU A 118 27.32 -27.79 -34.69
CA LEU A 118 27.84 -28.99 -34.04
C LEU A 118 26.92 -30.21 -34.21
N ARG A 119 25.62 -30.00 -34.45
CA ARG A 119 24.63 -31.06 -34.71
C ARG A 119 24.63 -31.52 -36.17
N GLY A 120 25.10 -30.66 -37.08
CA GLY A 120 25.23 -30.92 -38.52
C GLY A 120 26.60 -31.44 -38.97
N SER A 121 27.55 -31.66 -38.06
CA SER A 121 28.85 -32.31 -38.28
C SER A 121 28.84 -33.74 -37.72
#